data_AF-A0A517ZR97-F1
#
_entry.id   AF-A0A517ZR97-F1
#
_cell.length_a   1.000
_cell.length_b   1.000
_cell.length_c   1.000
_cell.angle_alpha   90.00
_cell.angle_beta   90.00
_cell.angle_gamma   90.00
#
_symmetry.space_group_name_H-M   'P 1'
#
loop_
_entity.id
_entity.type
_entity.pdbx_description
1 polymer ?
#
loop_
_entity_poly.entity_id
_entity_poly.type
_entity_poly.pdbx_seq_one_letter_code
_entity_poly.pdbx_strand_id
1 'polypeptide(L)'
;MNQEHQQPAAADDRVRELRERLLSETTGVIRRRRYYRRAGMFAACVGCYLAGLLTVTLMADGASPETAREVVDHEITAPNATIEDDIATETVSVTAPVVAVKTGSDAEFQDEPQDQQRPSNTLQHKPRKKKSRFLSLRDLGDQYLLEQQDPAGAARCYQMALRFATEDEVNQQSDEGTWLFRALKLDHHWETDDARNQG
;
A
#
# COMPACT_ATOMS: atom_id res chain seq x y z
N MET A 1 -35.91 17.49 -38.13
CA MET A 1 -34.43 17.42 -38.26
C MET A 1 -33.87 17.41 -36.85
N ASN A 2 -33.63 16.22 -36.29
CA ASN A 2 -33.07 16.00 -34.94
C ASN A 2 -31.95 14.97 -35.09
N GLN A 3 -30.68 15.39 -35.07
CA GLN A 3 -29.52 14.49 -35.24
C GLN A 3 -28.38 14.71 -34.23
N GLU A 4 -28.56 15.48 -33.15
CA GLU A 4 -27.42 15.94 -32.33
C GLU A 4 -27.06 15.13 -31.06
N HIS A 5 -27.63 13.93 -30.79
CA HIS A 5 -27.43 13.27 -29.47
C HIS A 5 -26.82 11.85 -29.48
N GLN A 6 -26.18 11.40 -30.56
CA GLN A 6 -25.63 10.04 -30.64
C GLN A 6 -24.14 9.88 -30.28
N GLN A 7 -23.48 10.90 -29.73
CA GLN A 7 -22.04 10.86 -29.43
C GLN A 7 -21.58 10.37 -28.02
N PRO A 8 -22.43 10.08 -27.01
CA PRO A 8 -21.91 9.73 -25.67
C PRO A 8 -21.37 8.28 -25.56
N ALA A 9 -21.90 7.33 -26.32
CA ALA A 9 -21.57 5.91 -26.15
C ALA A 9 -20.08 5.59 -26.40
N ALA A 10 -19.47 6.24 -27.39
CA ALA A 10 -18.08 5.99 -27.76
C ALA A 10 -17.07 6.53 -26.73
N ALA A 11 -17.45 7.49 -25.88
CA ALA A 11 -16.60 8.00 -24.81
C ALA A 11 -16.64 7.06 -23.60
N ASP A 12 -17.82 6.56 -23.24
CA ASP A 12 -18.00 5.63 -22.13
C ASP A 12 -17.26 4.30 -22.34
N ASP A 13 -17.26 3.79 -23.57
CA ASP A 13 -16.54 2.55 -23.92
C ASP A 13 -15.02 2.69 -23.74
N ARG A 14 -14.45 3.86 -24.07
CA ARG A 14 -13.02 4.12 -23.88
C ARG A 14 -12.65 4.20 -22.40
N VAL A 15 -13.50 4.83 -21.59
CA VAL A 15 -13.28 4.89 -20.12
C VAL A 15 -13.32 3.50 -19.52
N ARG A 16 -14.19 2.61 -20.01
CA ARG A 16 -14.24 1.21 -19.59
C ARG A 16 -12.97 0.45 -19.98
N GLU A 17 -12.48 0.61 -21.21
CA GLU A 17 -11.25 -0.05 -21.66
C GLU A 17 -10.01 0.40 -20.85
N LEU A 18 -9.88 1.71 -20.61
CA LEU A 18 -8.82 2.26 -19.74
C LEU A 18 -8.91 1.69 -18.32
N ARG A 19 -10.12 1.58 -17.78
CA ARG A 19 -10.36 1.00 -16.45
C ARG A 19 -9.96 -0.47 -16.41
N GLU A 20 -10.32 -1.26 -17.43
CA GLU A 20 -9.95 -2.68 -17.49
C GLU A 20 -8.44 -2.88 -17.60
N ARG A 21 -7.75 -2.10 -18.42
CA ARG A 21 -6.28 -2.12 -18.49
C ARG A 21 -5.64 -1.78 -17.14
N LEU A 22 -6.09 -0.71 -16.50
CA LEU A 22 -5.60 -0.32 -15.18
C LEU A 22 -5.86 -1.38 -14.12
N LEU A 23 -7.04 -1.99 -14.11
CA LEU A 23 -7.35 -3.08 -13.19
C LEU A 23 -6.45 -4.29 -13.46
N SER A 24 -6.21 -4.65 -14.73
CA SER A 24 -5.33 -5.76 -15.07
C SER A 24 -3.87 -5.52 -14.62
N GLU A 25 -3.40 -4.28 -14.73
CA GLU A 25 -2.04 -3.89 -14.38
C GLU A 25 -1.84 -3.75 -12.86
N THR A 26 -2.81 -3.14 -12.17
CA THR A 26 -2.77 -2.94 -10.71
C THR A 26 -3.06 -4.23 -9.92
N THR A 27 -3.95 -5.11 -10.42
CA THR A 27 -4.25 -6.39 -9.74
C THR A 27 -3.05 -7.33 -9.74
N GLY A 28 -2.18 -7.27 -10.76
CA GLY A 28 -0.95 -8.06 -10.82
C GLY A 28 -0.03 -7.79 -9.62
N VAL A 29 0.17 -6.51 -9.29
CA VAL A 29 1.05 -6.08 -8.18
C VAL A 29 0.46 -6.47 -6.83
N ILE A 30 -0.86 -6.27 -6.64
CA ILE A 30 -1.53 -6.61 -5.37
C ILE A 30 -1.55 -8.12 -5.14
N ARG A 31 -1.82 -8.92 -6.19
CA ARG A 31 -1.77 -10.39 -6.11
C ARG A 31 -0.36 -10.88 -5.78
N ARG A 32 0.68 -10.29 -6.39
CA ARG A 32 2.08 -10.62 -6.06
C ARG A 32 2.38 -10.38 -4.58
N ARG A 33 2.01 -9.21 -4.04
CA ARG A 33 2.28 -8.86 -2.64
C ARG A 33 1.61 -9.83 -1.65
N ARG A 34 0.36 -10.24 -1.92
CA ARG A 34 -0.32 -11.28 -1.11
C ARG A 34 0.34 -12.66 -1.28
N TYR A 35 0.77 -13.01 -2.48
CA TYR A 35 1.46 -14.28 -2.74
C TYR A 35 2.78 -14.36 -1.98
N TYR A 36 3.61 -13.30 -2.00
CA TYR A 36 4.88 -13.27 -1.25
C TYR A 36 4.69 -13.43 0.25
N ARG A 37 3.66 -12.79 0.85
CA ARG A 37 3.36 -12.97 2.28
C ARG A 37 3.04 -14.43 2.62
N ARG A 38 2.28 -15.13 1.77
CA ARG A 38 1.95 -16.55 1.97
C ARG A 38 3.15 -17.45 1.69
N ALA A 39 3.89 -17.19 0.62
CA ALA A 39 5.07 -17.96 0.24
C ALA A 39 6.17 -17.89 1.30
N GLY A 40 6.33 -16.75 1.98
CA GLY A 40 7.27 -16.60 3.09
C GLY A 40 6.99 -17.58 4.24
N MET A 41 5.70 -17.77 4.60
CA MET A 41 5.32 -18.72 5.65
C MET A 41 5.63 -20.17 5.25
N PHE A 42 5.32 -20.56 4.01
CA PHE A 42 5.67 -21.89 3.50
C PHE A 42 7.18 -22.11 3.47
N ALA A 43 7.95 -21.11 3.03
CA ALA A 43 9.40 -21.18 3.01
C ALA A 43 9.98 -21.37 4.42
N ALA A 44 9.41 -20.71 5.44
CA ALA A 44 9.83 -20.89 6.82
C ALA A 44 9.54 -22.32 7.33
N CYS A 45 8.35 -22.88 7.05
CA CYS A 45 8.02 -24.26 7.43
C CYS A 45 8.96 -25.28 6.77
N VAL A 46 9.21 -25.11 5.47
CA VAL A 46 10.14 -25.97 4.72
C VAL A 46 11.56 -25.85 5.28
N GLY A 47 12.01 -24.63 5.59
CA GLY A 47 13.30 -24.39 6.21
C GLY A 47 13.46 -25.08 7.56
N CYS A 48 12.46 -24.97 8.44
CA CYS A 48 12.47 -25.63 9.75
C CYS A 48 12.53 -27.16 9.63
N TYR A 49 11.76 -27.73 8.70
CA TYR A 49 11.77 -29.17 8.44
C TYR A 49 13.13 -29.66 7.93
N LEU A 50 13.72 -28.95 6.97
CA LEU A 50 15.04 -29.29 6.43
C LEU A 50 16.14 -29.15 7.49
N ALA A 51 16.07 -28.13 8.35
CA ALA A 51 17.01 -27.95 9.46
C ALA A 51 16.93 -29.11 10.48
N GLY A 52 15.71 -29.59 10.78
CA GLY A 52 15.50 -30.76 11.61
C GLY A 52 16.13 -32.03 11.01
N LEU A 53 15.89 -32.28 9.73
CA LEU A 53 16.51 -33.40 9.00
C LEU A 53 18.03 -33.34 9.02
N LEU A 54 18.60 -32.16 8.73
CA LEU A 54 20.04 -31.97 8.74
C LEU A 54 20.65 -32.31 10.11
N THR A 55 20.00 -31.87 11.20
CA THR A 55 20.43 -32.15 12.57
C THR A 55 20.47 -33.65 12.85
N VAL A 56 19.43 -34.40 12.46
CA VAL A 56 19.39 -35.85 12.66
C VAL A 56 20.47 -36.56 11.85
N THR A 57 20.71 -36.12 10.61
CA THR A 57 21.76 -36.73 9.77
C THR A 57 23.16 -36.53 10.35
N LEU A 58 23.45 -35.35 10.91
CA LEU A 58 24.74 -35.07 11.53
C LEU A 58 24.96 -35.87 12.83
N MET A 59 23.89 -36.16 13.57
CA MET A 59 23.98 -36.99 14.78
C MET A 59 24.11 -38.49 14.46
N ALA A 60 23.54 -38.96 13.34
CA ALA A 60 23.58 -40.37 12.97
C ALA A 60 24.99 -40.85 12.61
N ASP A 61 25.82 -40.01 11.99
CA ASP A 61 27.20 -40.36 11.62
C ASP A 61 28.15 -40.47 12.82
N GLY A 62 27.77 -39.92 13.98
CA GLY A 62 28.55 -39.98 15.22
C GLY A 62 28.33 -41.25 16.06
N ALA A 63 27.29 -42.04 15.74
CA ALA A 63 27.04 -43.31 16.41
C ALA A 63 27.95 -44.39 15.80
N SER A 64 29.23 -44.42 16.24
CA SER A 64 30.12 -45.54 15.95
C SER A 64 29.42 -46.85 16.37
N PRO A 65 29.25 -47.84 15.47
CA PRO A 65 28.54 -49.08 15.75
C PRO A 65 29.27 -50.03 16.72
N GLU A 66 30.30 -49.56 17.44
CA GLU A 66 31.25 -50.40 18.17
C GLU A 66 30.82 -50.79 19.60
N THR A 67 29.64 -50.38 20.06
CA THR A 67 29.10 -50.77 21.38
C THR A 67 27.78 -51.54 21.33
N ALA A 68 27.52 -52.25 20.22
CA ALA A 68 26.41 -53.19 20.12
C ALA A 68 26.80 -54.60 20.61
N ARG A 69 27.22 -54.75 21.88
CA ARG A 69 27.21 -56.05 22.59
C ARG A 69 27.53 -55.96 24.09
N GLU A 70 26.69 -55.28 24.87
CA GLU A 70 26.45 -55.72 26.25
C GLU A 70 25.01 -55.38 26.65
N VAL A 71 24.13 -56.34 26.38
CA VAL A 71 22.76 -56.35 26.89
C VAL A 71 22.87 -56.71 28.37
N VAL A 72 22.91 -55.69 29.22
CA VAL A 72 22.58 -55.84 30.65
C VAL A 72 21.12 -55.44 30.79
N ASP A 73 20.29 -56.42 31.11
CA ASP A 73 18.88 -56.26 31.48
C ASP A 73 18.78 -55.25 32.63
N HIS A 74 18.28 -54.04 32.34
CA HIS A 74 17.89 -53.10 33.38
C HIS A 74 16.36 -52.96 33.43
N GLU A 75 15.87 -53.40 34.58
CA GLU A 75 14.51 -53.48 35.07
C GLU A 75 13.76 -52.15 34.95
N ILE A 76 12.54 -52.26 34.41
CA ILE A 76 11.61 -51.17 34.14
C ILE A 76 11.18 -50.53 35.46
N THR A 77 11.72 -49.37 35.79
CA THR A 77 11.15 -48.49 36.82
C THR A 77 10.49 -47.30 36.13
N ALA A 78 9.17 -47.21 36.27
CA ALA A 78 8.34 -46.17 35.68
C ALA A 78 8.67 -44.77 36.25
N PRO A 79 8.93 -43.75 35.41
CA PRO A 79 8.96 -42.37 35.85
C PRO A 79 7.56 -41.75 35.77
N ASN A 80 7.08 -41.35 36.95
CA ASN A 80 5.90 -40.53 37.15
C ASN A 80 6.12 -39.14 36.57
N ALA A 81 5.11 -38.64 35.85
CA ALA A 81 5.09 -37.35 35.20
C ALA A 81 5.20 -36.20 36.22
N THR A 82 5.93 -35.14 35.87
CA THR A 82 5.53 -33.72 35.96
C THR A 82 6.68 -32.91 35.34
N ILE A 83 6.46 -32.34 34.15
CA ILE A 83 7.32 -31.27 33.60
C ILE A 83 6.40 -30.08 33.39
N GLU A 84 6.66 -29.02 34.15
CA GLU A 84 6.04 -27.71 34.00
C GLU A 84 6.61 -27.04 32.74
N ASP A 85 5.71 -26.62 31.85
CA ASP A 85 6.03 -25.80 30.67
C ASP A 85 6.37 -24.36 31.12
N ASP A 86 7.65 -24.01 31.12
CA ASP A 86 8.12 -22.62 31.22
C ASP A 86 8.57 -22.15 29.83
N ILE A 87 7.60 -21.71 29.03
CA ILE A 87 7.85 -21.14 27.70
C ILE A 87 8.12 -19.64 27.88
N ALA A 88 9.38 -19.32 28.14
CA ALA A 88 9.90 -17.96 28.08
C ALA A 88 9.72 -17.40 26.66
N THR A 89 8.83 -16.42 26.53
CA THR A 89 8.58 -15.69 25.30
C THR A 89 9.66 -14.63 25.12
N GLU A 90 10.72 -14.93 24.36
CA GLU A 90 11.69 -13.92 23.94
C GLU A 90 11.09 -13.02 22.85
N THR A 91 11.00 -11.73 23.17
CA THR A 91 10.53 -10.66 22.31
C THR A 91 11.64 -10.22 21.35
N VAL A 92 11.58 -10.69 20.10
CA VAL A 92 12.48 -10.24 19.04
C VAL A 92 12.10 -8.82 18.60
N SER A 93 12.94 -7.87 18.97
CA SER A 93 12.83 -6.45 18.59
C SER A 93 13.17 -6.26 17.11
N VAL A 94 12.15 -5.94 16.29
CA VAL A 94 12.30 -5.63 14.87
C VAL A 94 12.79 -4.19 14.72
N THR A 95 14.07 -4.03 14.40
CA THR A 95 14.66 -2.73 14.08
C THR A 95 14.25 -2.31 12.67
N ALA A 96 13.44 -1.26 12.55
CA ALA A 96 13.02 -0.69 11.27
C ALA A 96 14.17 0.08 10.60
N PRO A 97 14.41 -0.08 9.28
CA PRO A 97 15.38 0.74 8.55
C PRO A 97 14.81 2.15 8.32
N VAL A 98 15.42 3.13 8.98
CA VAL A 98 15.25 4.57 8.68
C VAL A 98 15.87 4.86 7.32
N VAL A 99 15.04 4.96 6.29
CA VAL A 99 15.45 5.51 5.00
C VAL A 99 15.35 7.03 5.07
N ALA A 100 16.49 7.66 5.34
CA ALA A 100 16.66 9.10 5.25
C ALA A 100 16.55 9.54 3.78
N VAL A 101 15.38 10.05 3.39
CA VAL A 101 15.19 10.77 2.14
C VAL A 101 15.83 12.15 2.29
N LYS A 102 17.00 12.34 1.68
CA LYS A 102 17.59 13.65 1.46
C LYS A 102 16.73 14.39 0.42
N THR A 103 15.81 15.22 0.90
CA THR A 103 15.24 16.31 0.10
C THR A 103 16.34 17.35 -0.13
N GLY A 104 17.00 17.26 -1.27
CA GLY A 104 17.80 18.35 -1.83
C GLY A 104 16.89 19.52 -2.15
N SER A 105 16.88 20.48 -1.23
CA SER A 105 16.79 21.90 -1.56
C SER A 105 17.90 22.26 -2.54
N ASP A 106 17.69 23.34 -3.28
CA ASP A 106 18.65 24.09 -4.11
C ASP A 106 18.35 24.00 -5.61
N ALA A 107 17.17 24.51 -5.98
CA ALA A 107 16.96 25.14 -7.27
C ALA A 107 16.56 26.60 -7.01
N GLU A 108 17.61 27.39 -6.81
CA GLU A 108 17.65 28.84 -6.88
C GLU A 108 17.09 29.26 -8.25
N PHE A 109 15.81 29.67 -8.28
CA PHE A 109 15.18 30.19 -9.49
C PHE A 109 15.32 31.70 -9.47
N GLN A 110 16.10 32.17 -10.43
CA GLN A 110 16.54 33.55 -10.63
C GLN A 110 15.37 34.51 -10.86
N ASP A 111 15.53 35.70 -10.28
CA ASP A 111 14.82 36.92 -10.60
C ASP A 111 14.81 37.18 -12.12
N GLU A 112 13.61 37.34 -12.69
CA GLU A 112 13.44 38.10 -13.93
C GLU A 112 12.37 39.18 -13.71
N PRO A 113 12.73 40.48 -13.78
CA PRO A 113 11.77 41.58 -13.79
C PRO A 113 11.48 41.95 -15.24
N GLN A 114 10.30 41.58 -15.75
CA GLN A 114 9.75 42.25 -16.93
C GLN A 114 8.31 42.69 -16.71
N ASP A 115 8.20 43.99 -16.45
CA ASP A 115 7.01 44.82 -16.55
C ASP A 115 6.32 44.63 -17.92
N GLN A 116 5.31 43.77 -17.98
CA GLN A 116 4.26 43.88 -18.98
C GLN A 116 3.05 44.56 -18.36
N GLN A 117 2.98 45.87 -18.61
CA GLN A 117 1.82 46.73 -18.38
C GLN A 117 0.58 46.12 -19.07
N ARG A 118 -0.20 45.34 -18.31
CA ARG A 118 -1.57 44.97 -18.71
C ARG A 118 -2.53 46.09 -18.34
N PRO A 119 -3.45 46.48 -19.24
CA PRO A 119 -4.41 47.53 -19.00
C PRO A 119 -5.30 47.17 -17.80
N SER A 120 -5.31 48.07 -16.82
CA SER A 120 -6.11 48.02 -15.60
C SER A 120 -7.60 48.15 -15.90
N ASN A 121 -8.21 47.10 -16.43
CA ASN A 121 -9.65 46.92 -16.32
C ASN A 121 -9.95 46.58 -14.86
N THR A 122 -10.48 47.56 -14.14
CA THR A 122 -11.05 47.44 -12.79
C THR A 122 -12.27 46.52 -12.82
N LEU A 123 -12.02 45.22 -13.02
CA LEU A 123 -12.97 44.15 -12.75
C LEU A 123 -13.26 44.17 -11.25
N GLN A 124 -14.50 44.53 -10.90
CA GLN A 124 -15.01 44.38 -9.54
C GLN A 124 -14.76 42.94 -9.08
N HIS A 125 -13.71 42.76 -8.28
CA HIS A 125 -13.43 41.51 -7.61
C HIS A 125 -14.49 41.29 -6.54
N LYS A 126 -15.60 40.64 -6.92
CA LYS A 126 -16.40 39.90 -5.94
C LYS A 126 -15.43 39.04 -5.13
N PRO A 127 -15.49 39.04 -3.79
CA PRO A 127 -14.62 38.21 -2.97
C PRO A 127 -14.84 36.76 -3.39
N ARG A 128 -13.91 36.22 -4.18
CA ARG A 128 -13.91 34.80 -4.53
C ARG A 128 -13.71 34.07 -3.23
N LYS A 129 -14.74 33.35 -2.78
CA LYS A 129 -14.59 32.38 -1.70
C LYS A 129 -13.38 31.52 -2.07
N LYS A 130 -12.35 31.55 -1.23
CA LYS A 130 -11.12 30.79 -1.48
C LYS A 130 -11.56 29.33 -1.58
N LYS A 131 -11.48 28.73 -2.77
CA LYS A 131 -11.74 27.30 -2.94
C LYS A 131 -10.77 26.58 -2.00
N SER A 132 -11.26 25.58 -1.27
CA SER A 132 -10.40 24.72 -0.46
C SER A 132 -9.31 24.12 -1.34
N ARG A 133 -8.09 24.00 -0.80
CA ARG A 133 -6.96 23.38 -1.53
C ARG A 133 -7.32 21.98 -2.01
N PHE A 134 -8.10 21.25 -1.21
CA PHE A 134 -8.66 19.97 -1.55
C PHE A 134 -9.44 19.99 -2.88
N LEU A 135 -10.39 20.91 -3.01
CA LEU A 135 -11.20 21.06 -4.23
C LEU A 135 -10.34 21.38 -5.45
N SER A 136 -9.32 22.25 -5.29
CA SER A 136 -8.44 22.57 -6.41
C SER A 136 -7.59 21.40 -6.88
N LEU A 137 -7.08 20.57 -5.96
CA LEU A 137 -6.31 19.37 -6.31
C LEU A 137 -7.19 18.29 -6.91
N ARG A 138 -8.45 18.20 -6.47
CA ARG A 138 -9.45 17.30 -7.05
C ARG A 138 -9.79 17.71 -8.49
N ASP A 139 -10.13 18.99 -8.71
CA ASP A 139 -10.40 19.54 -10.05
C ASP A 139 -9.21 19.27 -10.99
N LEU A 140 -7.98 19.43 -10.49
CA LEU A 140 -6.76 19.12 -11.26
C LEU A 140 -6.67 17.63 -11.60
N GLY A 141 -6.94 16.74 -10.64
CA GLY A 141 -6.96 15.29 -10.87
C GLY A 141 -7.99 14.87 -11.91
N ASP A 142 -9.18 15.48 -11.87
CA ASP A 142 -10.23 15.26 -12.89
C ASP A 142 -9.75 15.73 -14.27
N GLN A 143 -9.03 16.86 -14.33
CA GLN A 143 -8.42 17.36 -15.57
C GLN A 143 -7.36 16.41 -16.13
N TYR A 144 -6.47 15.87 -15.28
CA TYR A 144 -5.48 14.85 -15.69
C TYR A 144 -6.16 13.59 -16.26
N LEU A 145 -7.28 13.18 -15.67
CA LEU A 145 -7.99 11.99 -16.11
C LEU A 145 -8.71 12.21 -17.45
N LEU A 146 -9.37 13.36 -17.62
CA LEU A 146 -10.19 13.65 -18.79
C LEU A 146 -9.37 14.15 -19.99
N GLU A 147 -8.43 15.08 -19.77
CA GLU A 147 -7.67 15.72 -20.85
C GLU A 147 -6.43 14.91 -21.23
N GLN A 148 -5.64 14.49 -20.24
CA GLN A 148 -4.35 13.84 -20.49
C GLN A 148 -4.43 12.31 -20.55
N GLN A 149 -5.55 11.73 -20.09
CA GLN A 149 -5.72 10.28 -19.94
C GLN A 149 -4.59 9.65 -19.12
N ASP A 150 -4.03 10.40 -18.16
CA ASP A 150 -2.99 9.93 -17.24
C ASP A 150 -3.60 9.58 -15.88
N PRO A 151 -4.00 8.30 -15.66
CA PRO A 151 -4.56 7.86 -14.39
C PRO A 151 -3.55 7.90 -13.25
N ALA A 152 -2.24 7.80 -13.53
CA ALA A 152 -1.20 7.85 -12.50
C ALA A 152 -0.97 9.28 -12.02
N GLY A 153 -1.01 10.25 -12.94
CA GLY A 153 -1.07 11.69 -12.61
C GLY A 153 -2.29 12.02 -11.77
N ALA A 154 -3.49 11.62 -12.22
CA ALA A 154 -4.74 11.83 -11.49
C ALA A 154 -4.70 11.22 -10.08
N ALA A 155 -4.22 9.98 -9.95
CA ALA A 155 -4.09 9.31 -8.65
C ALA A 155 -3.18 10.08 -7.67
N ARG A 156 -2.05 10.63 -8.15
CA ARG A 156 -1.16 11.45 -7.32
C ARG A 156 -1.83 12.73 -6.85
N CYS A 157 -2.58 13.41 -7.72
CA CYS A 157 -3.34 14.62 -7.38
C CYS A 157 -4.42 14.31 -6.34
N TYR A 158 -5.16 13.22 -6.50
CA TYR A 158 -6.17 12.80 -5.53
C TYR A 158 -5.57 12.39 -4.18
N GLN A 159 -4.44 11.68 -4.16
CA GLN A 159 -3.74 11.37 -2.92
C GLN A 159 -3.26 12.62 -2.20
N MET A 160 -2.71 13.60 -2.94
CA MET A 160 -2.38 14.91 -2.36
C MET A 160 -3.63 15.62 -1.84
N ALA A 161 -4.75 15.56 -2.58
CA ALA A 161 -6.01 16.15 -2.15
C ALA A 161 -6.45 15.54 -0.80
N LEU A 162 -6.49 14.21 -0.69
CA LEU A 162 -6.88 13.51 0.53
C LEU A 162 -6.00 13.87 1.74
N ARG A 163 -4.69 14.12 1.53
CA ARG A 163 -3.80 14.58 2.61
C ARG A 163 -4.12 15.97 3.14
N PHE A 164 -4.73 16.84 2.34
CA PHE A 164 -5.13 18.18 2.74
C PHE A 164 -6.62 18.29 3.09
N ALA A 165 -7.38 17.21 2.92
CA ALA A 165 -8.81 17.20 3.13
C ALA A 165 -9.12 17.14 4.62
N THR A 166 -10.11 17.90 5.06
CA THR A 166 -10.69 17.70 6.39
C THR A 166 -11.70 16.56 6.36
N GLU A 167 -11.96 15.94 7.51
CA GLU A 167 -12.90 14.81 7.63
C GLU A 167 -14.30 15.20 7.10
N ASP A 168 -14.74 16.44 7.36
CA ASP A 168 -15.98 17.01 6.84
C ASP A 168 -16.00 17.14 5.31
N GLU A 169 -14.90 17.59 4.70
CA GLU A 169 -14.76 17.75 3.25
C GLU A 169 -14.76 16.39 2.54
N VAL A 170 -14.03 15.41 3.11
CA VAL A 170 -14.01 14.04 2.60
C VAL A 170 -15.41 13.43 2.65
N ASN A 171 -16.16 13.65 3.73
CA ASN A 171 -17.50 13.09 3.92
C ASN A 171 -18.55 13.76 3.03
N GLN A 172 -18.52 15.08 2.85
CA GLN A 172 -19.48 15.79 2.00
C GLN A 172 -19.43 15.40 0.52
N GLN A 173 -18.26 15.00 0.01
CA GLN A 173 -18.07 14.70 -1.42
C GLN A 173 -18.25 13.22 -1.80
N SER A 174 -18.94 12.45 -0.98
CA SER A 174 -19.10 11.00 -1.13
C SER A 174 -19.66 10.55 -2.49
N ASP A 175 -20.62 11.26 -3.06
CA ASP A 175 -21.47 10.66 -4.09
C ASP A 175 -21.17 11.13 -5.53
N GLU A 176 -20.61 12.32 -5.71
CA GLU A 176 -20.39 12.92 -7.05
C GLU A 176 -18.98 12.68 -7.61
N GLY A 177 -18.15 11.90 -6.93
CA GLY A 177 -16.74 11.71 -7.31
C GLY A 177 -16.51 10.72 -8.45
N THR A 178 -15.48 11.01 -9.25
CA THR A 178 -14.87 10.10 -10.21
C THR A 178 -14.54 8.75 -9.54
N TRP A 179 -14.73 7.64 -10.26
CA TRP A 179 -14.59 6.28 -9.68
C TRP A 179 -13.23 6.06 -9.01
N LEU A 180 -12.16 6.65 -9.58
CA LEU A 180 -10.79 6.55 -9.07
C LEU A 180 -10.65 7.25 -7.71
N PHE A 181 -11.23 8.44 -7.57
CA PHE A 181 -11.24 9.16 -6.31
C PHE A 181 -11.99 8.39 -5.23
N ARG A 182 -13.14 7.78 -5.56
CA ARG A 182 -13.89 6.92 -4.62
C ARG A 182 -13.08 5.70 -4.18
N ALA A 183 -12.38 5.04 -5.09
CA ALA A 183 -11.53 3.89 -4.75
C ALA A 183 -10.39 4.28 -3.79
N LEU A 184 -9.73 5.42 -4.02
CA LEU A 184 -8.68 5.93 -3.13
C LEU A 184 -9.23 6.37 -1.76
N LYS A 185 -10.43 6.98 -1.74
CA LYS A 185 -11.09 7.35 -0.49
C LYS A 185 -11.39 6.12 0.38
N LEU A 186 -11.87 5.03 -0.22
CA LEU A 186 -12.09 3.75 0.47
C LEU A 186 -10.80 3.22 1.08
N ASP A 187 -9.72 3.14 0.29
CA ASP A 187 -8.41 2.67 0.75
C ASP A 187 -7.88 3.50 1.94
N HIS A 188 -8.02 4.82 1.86
CA HIS A 188 -7.59 5.72 2.93
C HIS A 188 -8.41 5.53 4.22
N HIS A 189 -9.72 5.28 4.11
CA HIS A 189 -10.57 5.04 5.27
C HIS A 189 -10.17 3.75 6.02
N TRP A 190 -9.84 2.68 5.28
CA TRP A 190 -9.36 1.43 5.89
C TRP A 190 -8.04 1.65 6.64
N GLU A 191 -7.13 2.45 6.10
CA GLU A 191 -5.85 2.78 6.76
C GLU A 191 -6.07 3.54 8.06
N THR A 192 -7.01 4.50 8.09
CA THR A 192 -7.34 5.24 9.31
C THR A 192 -8.04 4.39 10.37
N ASP A 193 -8.88 3.44 9.96
CA ASP A 193 -9.58 2.53 10.89
C ASP A 193 -8.62 1.49 11.50
N ASP A 194 -7.72 0.93 10.69
CA ASP A 194 -6.70 -0.02 11.15
C ASP A 194 -5.74 0.63 12.15
N ALA A 195 -5.42 1.91 11.97
CA ALA A 195 -4.60 2.66 12.91
C ALA A 195 -5.31 2.91 14.25
N ARG A 196 -6.64 3.11 14.25
CA ARG A 196 -7.43 3.28 15.47
C ARG A 196 -7.60 1.98 16.27
N ASN A 197 -7.64 0.82 15.61
CA ASN A 197 -7.83 -0.47 16.27
C ASN A 197 -6.56 -1.10 16.86
N GLN A 198 -5.38 -0.52 16.60
CA GLN A 198 -4.09 -1.04 17.08
C GLN A 198 -3.59 -0.41 18.40
N GLY A 199 -4.36 0.52 18.99
CA GLY A 199 -4.08 1.12 20.30
C GLY A 199 -5.03 0.64 21.37
#